data_AF-A0A850G234-F1
#
_entry.id   AF-A0A850G234-F1
#
_cell.length_a   1.000
_cell.length_b   1.000
_cell.length_c   1.000
_cell.angle_alpha   90.00
_cell.angle_beta   90.00
_cell.angle_gamma   90.00
#
_symmetry.space_group_name_H-M   'P 1'
#
loop_
_entity.id
_entity.type
_entity.pdbx_description
1 polymer ?
#
loop_
_entity_poly.entity_id
_entity_poly.type
_entity_poly.pdbx_seq_one_letter_code
_entity_poly.pdbx_strand_id
1 'polypeptide(L)'
;MVREDLPRGVLAAQLIHAAGESAPGGLASGTIAVALAARDEGHLVALERELLRLAIPHRAIREPDPPWDGALMAIGLEPIADRSRVRPMTGSLKLLR
;
A
#
# COMPACT_ATOMS: atom_id res chain seq x y z
N MET A 1 -1.96 -0.11 -1.11
CA MET A 1 -2.55 -1.29 -0.44
C MET A 1 -2.80 -0.91 1.01
N VAL A 2 -3.93 -1.30 1.60
CA VAL A 2 -4.27 -0.97 3.00
C VAL A 2 -4.95 -2.17 3.65
N ARG A 3 -4.83 -2.32 4.97
CA ARG A 3 -5.53 -3.40 5.67
C ARG A 3 -7.04 -3.13 5.73
N GLU A 4 -7.85 -4.13 5.38
CA GLU A 4 -9.31 -4.02 5.36
C GLU A 4 -9.97 -4.26 6.72
N ASP A 5 -9.22 -4.79 7.69
CA ASP A 5 -9.66 -5.01 9.07
C ASP A 5 -9.68 -3.72 9.92
N LEU A 6 -9.21 -2.60 9.37
CA LEU A 6 -9.16 -1.31 10.06
C LEU A 6 -10.55 -0.62 10.10
N PRO A 7 -10.82 0.19 11.15
CA PRO A 7 -11.95 1.10 11.14
C PRO A 7 -11.91 2.00 9.89
N ARG A 8 -13.08 2.22 9.26
CA ARG A 8 -13.16 2.92 7.96
C ARG A 8 -12.43 4.27 7.91
N GLY A 9 -12.53 5.06 8.97
CA GLY A 9 -11.85 6.37 9.05
C GLY A 9 -10.32 6.22 9.06
N VAL A 10 -9.81 5.28 9.84
CA VAL A 10 -8.37 4.97 9.93
C VAL A 10 -7.87 4.42 8.61
N LEU A 11 -8.62 3.48 8.01
CA LEU A 11 -8.32 2.93 6.69
C LEU A 11 -8.20 4.04 5.63
N ALA A 12 -9.17 4.94 5.57
CA ALA A 12 -9.18 6.04 4.61
C ALA A 12 -7.99 6.99 4.81
N ALA A 13 -7.66 7.34 6.06
CA ALA A 13 -6.49 8.15 6.36
C ALA A 13 -5.22 7.45 5.87
N GLN A 14 -5.02 6.19 6.23
CA GLN A 14 -3.83 5.42 5.87
C GLN A 14 -3.69 5.21 4.36
N LEU A 15 -4.79 5.11 3.63
CA LEU A 15 -4.78 5.09 2.16
C LEU A 15 -4.26 6.42 1.58
N ILE A 16 -4.66 7.55 2.15
CA ILE A 16 -4.20 8.88 1.74
C ILE A 16 -2.70 9.05 2.06
N HIS A 17 -2.26 8.65 3.26
CA HIS A 17 -0.84 8.66 3.63
C HIS A 17 0.00 7.84 2.65
N ALA A 18 -0.43 6.60 2.37
CA ALA A 18 0.26 5.73 1.42
C ALA A 18 0.35 6.35 0.02
N ALA A 19 -0.74 6.95 -0.48
CA ALA A 19 -0.75 7.60 -1.79
C ALA A 19 0.17 8.83 -1.82
N GLY A 20 0.16 9.66 -0.78
CA GLY A 20 0.97 10.87 -0.67
C GLY A 20 2.47 10.57 -0.57
N GLU A 21 2.86 9.64 0.31
CA GLU A 21 4.27 9.36 0.58
C GLU A 21 4.96 8.55 -0.50
N SER A 22 4.21 7.73 -1.23
CA SER A 22 4.77 6.94 -2.34
C SER A 22 4.77 7.68 -3.67
N ALA A 23 4.10 8.83 -3.79
CA ALA A 23 4.18 9.63 -5.01
C ALA A 23 5.48 10.46 -5.03
N PRO A 24 6.29 10.39 -6.09
CA PRO A 24 7.51 11.21 -6.20
C PRO A 24 7.22 12.70 -6.49
N GLY A 25 5.95 13.11 -6.54
CA GLY A 25 5.51 14.40 -7.10
C GLY A 25 5.52 14.39 -8.63
N GLY A 26 4.93 15.43 -9.24
CA GLY A 26 4.99 15.63 -10.70
C GLY A 26 4.45 14.46 -11.54
N LEU A 27 3.33 13.85 -11.12
CA LEU A 27 2.78 12.67 -11.79
C LEU A 27 2.36 12.98 -13.23
N ALA A 28 2.75 12.09 -14.16
CA ALA A 28 2.33 12.19 -15.55
C ALA A 28 0.80 12.12 -15.67
N SER A 29 0.23 12.90 -16.60
CA SER A 29 -1.20 12.84 -16.92
C SER A 29 -1.60 11.41 -17.30
N GLY A 30 -2.73 10.94 -16.77
CA GLY A 30 -3.19 9.56 -16.95
C GLY A 30 -2.62 8.55 -15.95
N THR A 31 -1.77 8.98 -15.00
CA THR A 31 -1.41 8.13 -13.85
C THR A 31 -2.68 7.80 -13.05
N ILE A 32 -2.94 6.52 -12.82
CA ILE A 32 -4.08 6.05 -12.03
C ILE A 32 -3.63 5.53 -10.67
N ALA A 33 -4.38 5.86 -9.63
CA ALA A 33 -4.24 5.23 -8.32
C ALA A 33 -5.20 4.02 -8.24
N VAL A 34 -4.71 2.90 -7.70
CA VAL A 34 -5.52 1.70 -7.47
C VAL A 34 -5.45 1.33 -6.00
N ALA A 35 -6.60 1.38 -5.31
CA ALA A 35 -6.72 0.97 -3.93
C ALA A 35 -7.00 -0.54 -3.84
N LEU A 36 -6.09 -1.26 -3.19
CA LEU A 36 -6.16 -2.72 -3.00
C LEU A 36 -6.22 -3.05 -1.51
N ALA A 37 -7.05 -4.02 -1.17
CA ALA A 37 -7.30 -4.49 0.18
C ALA A 37 -6.39 -5.67 0.54
N ALA A 38 -5.68 -5.54 1.65
CA ALA A 38 -5.02 -6.65 2.33
C ALA A 38 -5.87 -7.05 3.55
N ARG A 39 -6.03 -8.37 3.80
CA ARG A 39 -6.80 -8.88 4.94
C ARG A 39 -6.47 -8.25 6.29
N ASP A 40 -5.18 -8.16 6.61
CA ASP A 40 -4.67 -7.79 7.93
C ASP A 40 -3.19 -7.35 7.83
N GLU A 41 -2.56 -7.07 8.98
CA GLU A 41 -1.14 -6.69 9.06
C GLU A 41 -0.20 -7.77 8.54
N GLY A 42 -0.42 -9.03 8.95
CA GLY A 42 0.45 -10.14 8.57
C GLY A 42 0.49 -10.31 7.06
N HIS A 43 -0.65 -10.10 6.39
CA HIS A 43 -0.74 -10.09 4.95
C HIS A 43 0.03 -8.93 4.32
N LEU A 44 -0.04 -7.71 4.87
CA LEU A 44 0.80 -6.59 4.40
C LEU A 44 2.29 -6.86 4.62
N VAL A 45 2.69 -7.40 5.76
CA VAL A 45 4.09 -7.74 6.05
C VAL A 45 4.62 -8.77 5.05
N ALA A 46 3.81 -9.77 4.68
CA ALA A 46 4.18 -10.73 3.63
C ALA A 46 4.35 -10.04 2.27
N LEU A 47 3.48 -9.10 1.91
CA LEU A 47 3.59 -8.31 0.68
C LEU A 47 4.83 -7.41 0.69
N GLU A 48 5.12 -6.71 1.79
CA GLU A 48 6.30 -5.87 1.99
C GLU A 48 7.59 -6.67 1.77
N ARG A 49 7.67 -7.87 2.35
CA ARG A 49 8.82 -8.77 2.16
C ARG A 49 9.05 -9.13 0.70
N GLU A 50 8.00 -9.44 -0.05
CA GLU A 50 8.13 -9.74 -1.47
C GLU A 50 8.54 -8.51 -2.28
N LEU A 51 8.01 -7.32 -1.96
CA LEU A 51 8.40 -6.07 -2.61
C LEU A 51 9.89 -5.74 -2.35
N LEU A 52 10.35 -5.92 -1.11
CA LEU A 52 11.76 -5.77 -0.74
C LEU A 52 12.64 -6.76 -1.49
N ARG A 53 12.25 -8.04 -1.51
CA ARG A 53 12.97 -9.11 -2.22
C ARG A 53 13.11 -8.82 -3.72
N LEU A 54 12.11 -8.19 -4.32
CA LEU A 54 12.07 -7.83 -5.74
C LEU A 54 12.60 -6.41 -6.03
N ALA A 55 13.09 -5.70 -5.01
CA ALA A 55 13.54 -4.31 -5.10
C ALA A 55 12.52 -3.39 -5.81
N ILE A 56 11.24 -3.56 -5.48
CA ILE A 56 10.17 -2.69 -5.96
C ILE A 56 10.10 -1.45 -5.06
N PRO A 57 10.25 -0.23 -5.61
CA PRO A 57 10.12 1.00 -4.81
C PRO A 57 8.73 1.11 -4.17
N HIS A 58 8.71 1.28 -2.85
CA HIS A 58 7.49 1.40 -2.07
C HIS A 58 7.74 2.15 -0.76
N ARG A 59 6.64 2.60 -0.14
CA ARG A 59 6.61 3.18 1.21
C ARG A 59 5.73 2.33 2.10
N ALA A 60 6.30 1.88 3.21
CA ALA A 60 5.59 1.21 4.29
C ALA A 60 5.12 2.25 5.30
N ILE A 61 3.81 2.36 5.49
CA ILE A 61 3.22 3.33 6.41
C ILE A 61 2.99 2.64 7.75
N ARG A 62 3.75 3.06 8.76
CA ARG A 62 3.66 2.57 10.13
C ARG A 62 3.03 3.65 11.00
N GLU A 63 2.06 3.27 11.82
CA GLU A 63 1.38 4.20 12.72
C GLU A 63 2.29 4.50 13.93
N PRO A 64 2.61 5.76 14.26
CA PRO A 64 3.38 6.09 15.45
C PRO A 64 2.53 6.15 16.74
N ASP A 65 1.21 6.22 16.63
CA ASP A 65 0.32 6.45 17.76
C ASP A 65 -0.45 5.19 18.21
N PRO A 66 -0.71 5.03 19.52
CA PRO A 66 -1.63 4.00 20.01
C PRO A 66 -3.04 4.11 19.39
N PRO A 67 -3.77 2.99 19.18
CA PRO A 67 -3.45 1.63 19.61
C PRO A 67 -2.61 0.82 18.61
N TRP A 68 -2.18 1.42 17.49
CA TRP A 68 -1.45 0.72 16.42
C TRP A 68 0.03 1.09 16.34
N ASP A 69 0.61 1.60 17.43
CA ASP A 69 2.02 2.01 17.47
C ASP A 69 2.97 0.94 16.89
N GLY A 70 3.71 1.33 15.85
CA GLY A 70 4.64 0.50 15.06
C GLY A 70 4.00 -0.40 14.01
N ALA A 71 2.67 -0.58 14.03
CA ALA A 71 1.97 -1.51 13.16
C ALA A 71 2.02 -1.05 11.70
N LEU A 72 2.17 -2.01 10.78
CA LEU A 72 2.10 -1.73 9.34
C LEU A 72 0.64 -1.57 8.91
N MET A 73 0.27 -0.36 8.48
CA MET A 73 -1.13 -0.01 8.19
C MET A 73 -1.43 -0.02 6.69
N ALA A 74 -0.48 0.42 5.88
CA ALA A 74 -0.60 0.52 4.44
C ALA A 74 0.76 0.43 3.76
N ILE A 75 0.73 0.13 2.46
CA ILE A 75 1.90 0.19 1.58
C ILE A 75 1.52 1.02 0.34
N GLY A 76 2.27 2.08 0.10
CA GLY A 76 2.21 2.85 -1.14
C GLY A 76 3.25 2.35 -2.14
N LEU A 77 2.88 2.17 -3.39
CA LEU A 77 3.83 1.88 -4.47
C LEU A 77 4.02 3.16 -5.29
N GLU A 78 5.26 3.42 -5.70
CA GLU A 78 5.50 4.44 -6.72
C GLU A 78 4.74 4.08 -8.01
N PRO A 79 4.43 5.07 -8.88
CA PRO A 79 3.85 4.80 -10.19
C PRO A 79 4.75 3.85 -11.00
N ILE A 80 4.19 2.72 -11.45
CA ILE A 80 4.92 1.70 -12.20
C ILE A 80 4.31 1.57 -13.60
N ALA A 81 5.14 1.79 -14.61
CA ALA A 81 4.75 1.63 -16.02
C ALA A 81 4.54 0.15 -16.38
N ASP A 82 5.48 -0.72 -15.99
CA ASP A 82 5.39 -2.15 -16.24
C ASP A 82 4.69 -2.89 -15.09
N ARG A 83 3.37 -3.04 -15.21
CA ARG A 83 2.54 -3.72 -14.22
C ARG A 83 2.88 -5.19 -14.02
N SER A 84 3.58 -5.84 -14.97
CA SER A 84 3.96 -7.25 -14.84
C SER A 84 4.87 -7.48 -13.62
N ARG A 85 5.67 -6.48 -13.25
CA ARG A 85 6.56 -6.51 -12.08
C ARG A 85 5.84 -6.60 -10.75
N VAL A 86 4.63 -6.05 -10.65
CA VAL A 86 3.84 -6.02 -9.40
C VAL A 86 2.66 -6.97 -9.41
N ARG A 87 2.29 -7.52 -10.56
CA ARG A 87 1.15 -8.42 -10.70
C ARG A 87 1.26 -9.71 -9.86
N PRO A 88 2.43 -10.35 -9.69
CA PRO A 88 2.53 -11.54 -8.84
C PRO A 88 2.15 -11.31 -7.37
N MET A 89 2.30 -10.09 -6.84
CA MET A 89 1.99 -9.74 -5.45
C MET A 89 0.65 -9.01 -5.30
N THR A 90 0.23 -8.27 -6.33
CA THR A 90 -1.01 -7.47 -6.27
C THR A 90 -2.20 -8.14 -6.95
N GLY A 91 -1.98 -9.11 -7.85
CA GLY A 91 -3.02 -9.70 -8.70
C GLY A 91 -4.07 -10.54 -7.97
N SER A 92 -3.75 -11.05 -6.78
CA SER A 92 -4.69 -11.76 -5.91
C SER A 92 -5.42 -10.86 -4.92
N LEU A 93 -5.02 -9.58 -4.84
CA LEU A 93 -5.66 -8.62 -3.93
C LEU A 93 -6.97 -8.13 -4.52
N LYS A 94 -7.94 -7.90 -3.65
CA LYS A 94 -9.23 -7.35 -4.04
C LYS A 94 -9.11 -5.83 -4.17
N LEU A 95 -9.91 -5.24 -5.07
CA LEU A 95 -10.17 -3.81 -5.02
C LEU A 95 -10.84 -3.47 -3.69
N LEU A 96 -10.36 -2.40 -3.05
CA LEU A 96 -10.98 -1.86 -1.84
C LEU A 96 -12.41 -1.40 -2.16
N ARG A 97 -13.37 -1.72 -1.29
CA ARG A 97 -14.81 -1.40 -1.44
C ARG A 97 -15.35 -0.67 -0.22
#